data_AF-A0A3D4TYJ3-F1
#
_entry.id   AF-A0A3D4TYJ3-F1
#
_cell.length_a   1.000
_cell.length_b   1.000
_cell.length_c   1.000
_cell.angle_alpha   90.00
_cell.angle_beta   90.00
_cell.angle_gamma   90.00
#
_symmetry.space_group_name_H-M   'P 1'
#
loop_
_entity.id
_entity.type
_entity.pdbx_description
1 polymer ?
#
loop_
_entity_poly.entity_id
_entity_poly.type
_entity_poly.pdbx_seq_one_letter_code
_entity_poly.pdbx_strand_id
1 'polypeptide(L)'
;MLNLVDLYSLNHLIIDVQETWPKDLLNVLNDSKEILLNFLEEENKIDNEAIENIMFRINRPENKFQQEWDSTVVSIGKIISKSKFMGFHATRLLKVEQDEILDSGLRPLNSELLEFKLKILLDQGLISLDEYSENMRNSQVGSLGRENHIFTFHELRTLGDESGLVRLFRCWGGEFFYYSKEDRKEFRDKFFNIGKATILLTSHKYEDVQRHNVERRMIKNFLNPSRDQGRNDFDNCHSKPLTVIGYIDEDCKLFYELTSYDKWRILNG
;
A
#
# COMPACT_ATOMS: atom_id res chain seq x y z
N MET A 1 -18.41 -13.45 0.01
CA MET A 1 -17.76 -12.30 0.70
C MET A 1 -16.40 -12.78 1.13
N LEU A 2 -15.35 -12.05 0.76
CA LEU A 2 -13.97 -12.37 1.15
C LEU A 2 -13.80 -12.23 2.67
N ASN A 3 -13.18 -13.21 3.31
CA ASN A 3 -12.67 -13.14 4.68
C ASN A 3 -11.12 -13.22 4.68
N LEU A 4 -10.48 -13.12 5.86
CA LEU A 4 -9.01 -13.21 5.96
C LEU A 4 -8.43 -14.52 5.41
N VAL A 5 -9.12 -15.64 5.62
CA VAL A 5 -8.69 -16.95 5.07
C VAL A 5 -8.73 -16.93 3.55
N ASP A 6 -9.78 -16.33 2.96
CA ASP A 6 -9.86 -16.20 1.51
C ASP A 6 -8.73 -15.32 0.98
N LEU A 7 -8.40 -14.21 1.65
CA LEU A 7 -7.28 -13.34 1.30
C LEU A 7 -5.94 -14.09 1.29
N TYR A 8 -5.70 -14.92 2.32
CA TYR A 8 -4.47 -15.69 2.46
C TYR A 8 -4.39 -16.86 1.46
N SER A 9 -5.52 -17.29 0.90
CA SER A 9 -5.58 -18.36 -0.09
C SER A 9 -5.20 -17.91 -1.52
N LEU A 10 -5.02 -16.61 -1.77
CA LEU A 10 -4.82 -16.06 -3.11
C LEU A 10 -3.46 -16.38 -3.75
N ASN A 11 -2.61 -17.21 -3.14
CA ASN A 11 -1.27 -17.56 -3.64
C ASN A 11 -0.40 -16.31 -3.93
N HIS A 12 -0.49 -15.31 -3.06
CA HIS A 12 0.34 -14.11 -3.05
C HIS A 12 0.93 -13.92 -1.66
N LEU A 13 2.17 -13.44 -1.60
CA LEU A 13 2.81 -13.07 -0.35
C LEU A 13 2.28 -11.71 0.12
N ILE A 14 1.94 -11.63 1.40
CA ILE A 14 1.71 -10.38 2.11
C ILE A 14 2.90 -10.19 3.06
N ILE A 15 3.59 -9.04 2.96
CA ILE A 15 4.93 -8.84 3.53
C ILE A 15 4.97 -8.96 5.05
N ASP A 16 3.86 -8.68 5.74
CA ASP A 16 3.72 -8.71 7.19
C ASP A 16 2.82 -9.86 7.70
N VAL A 17 2.41 -10.80 6.84
CA VAL A 17 1.58 -11.95 7.21
C VAL A 17 2.31 -13.26 6.91
N GLN A 18 2.91 -13.85 7.95
CA GLN A 18 3.76 -15.04 7.83
C GLN A 18 3.01 -16.28 7.31
N GLU A 19 1.71 -16.35 7.52
CA GLU A 19 0.83 -17.43 7.05
C GLU A 19 0.79 -17.52 5.51
N THR A 20 1.10 -16.42 4.83
CA THR A 20 1.17 -16.38 3.36
C THR A 20 2.54 -16.80 2.82
N TRP A 21 3.53 -17.00 3.68
CA TRP A 21 4.91 -17.21 3.25
C TRP A 21 5.21 -18.66 2.86
N PRO A 22 6.12 -18.89 1.89
CA PRO A 22 6.53 -20.25 1.54
C PRO A 22 7.22 -20.93 2.72
N LYS A 23 7.00 -22.23 2.90
CA LYS A 23 7.63 -23.01 3.98
C LYS A 23 9.16 -22.91 3.94
N ASP A 24 9.74 -22.93 2.75
CA ASP A 24 11.20 -22.83 2.57
C ASP A 24 11.75 -21.49 3.09
N LEU A 25 10.99 -20.41 2.97
CA LEU A 25 11.35 -19.11 3.55
C LEU A 25 11.35 -19.19 5.08
N LEU A 26 10.29 -19.76 5.66
CA LEU A 26 10.18 -19.93 7.11
C LEU A 26 11.30 -20.82 7.66
N ASN A 27 11.71 -21.86 6.94
CA ASN A 27 12.83 -22.71 7.34
C ASN A 27 14.14 -21.90 7.39
N VAL A 28 14.48 -21.16 6.32
CA VAL A 28 15.69 -20.30 6.30
C VAL A 28 15.69 -19.29 7.44
N LEU A 29 14.54 -18.65 7.70
CA LEU A 29 14.39 -17.68 8.77
C LEU A 29 14.53 -18.31 10.17
N ASN A 30 13.96 -19.49 10.38
CA ASN A 30 14.09 -20.21 11.66
C ASN A 30 15.53 -20.68 11.90
N ASP A 31 16.18 -21.25 10.88
CA ASP A 31 17.56 -21.74 10.94
C ASP A 31 18.55 -20.60 11.21
N SER A 32 18.25 -19.39 10.72
CA SER A 32 19.11 -18.21 10.88
C SER A 32 18.70 -17.31 12.04
N LYS A 33 17.66 -17.67 12.80
CA LYS A 33 16.98 -16.76 13.74
C LYS A 33 17.92 -16.12 14.77
N GLU A 34 18.78 -16.92 15.39
CA GLU A 34 19.71 -16.45 16.43
C GLU A 34 20.70 -15.42 15.85
N ILE A 35 21.27 -15.70 14.68
CA ILE A 35 22.22 -14.81 14.01
C ILE A 35 21.54 -13.49 13.62
N LEU A 36 20.31 -13.55 13.10
CA LEU A 36 19.57 -12.35 12.72
C LEU A 36 19.21 -11.48 13.94
N LEU A 37 18.88 -12.08 15.09
CA LEU A 37 18.68 -11.35 16.35
C LEU A 37 19.98 -10.69 16.82
N ASN A 38 21.07 -11.44 16.85
CA ASN A 38 22.39 -10.93 17.25
C ASN A 38 22.86 -9.79 16.34
N PHE A 39 22.58 -9.85 15.04
CA PHE A 39 22.83 -8.75 14.10
C PHE A 39 22.08 -7.48 14.51
N LEU A 40 20.78 -7.57 14.78
CA LEU A 40 19.96 -6.42 15.17
C LEU A 40 20.38 -5.84 16.52
N GLU A 41 20.77 -6.68 17.48
CA GLU A 41 21.29 -6.23 18.77
C GLU A 41 22.62 -5.48 18.63
N GLU A 42 23.55 -5.99 17.81
CA GLU A 42 24.82 -5.31 17.53
C GLU A 42 24.59 -4.00 16.74
N GLU A 43 23.68 -3.97 15.75
CA GLU A 43 23.32 -2.72 15.04
C GLU A 43 22.80 -1.66 16.02
N ASN A 44 21.87 -2.03 16.91
CA ASN A 44 21.32 -1.10 17.89
C ASN A 44 22.39 -0.58 18.85
N LYS A 45 23.34 -1.44 19.25
CA LYS A 45 24.47 -1.04 20.08
C LYS A 45 25.37 -0.03 19.36
N ILE A 46 25.75 -0.33 18.10
CA ILE A 46 26.56 0.57 17.26
C ILE A 46 25.84 1.92 17.06
N ASP A 47 24.54 1.91 16.79
CA ASP A 47 23.74 3.13 16.59
C ASP A 47 23.66 3.96 17.87
N ASN A 48 23.44 3.33 19.03
CA ASN A 48 23.43 4.03 20.32
C ASN A 48 24.79 4.68 20.63
N GLU A 49 25.90 3.98 20.38
CA GLU A 49 27.24 4.56 20.56
C GLU A 49 27.49 5.72 19.57
N ALA A 50 26.96 5.63 18.35
CA ALA A 50 27.06 6.69 17.35
C ALA A 50 26.22 7.93 17.69
N ILE A 51 25.15 7.81 18.49
CA ILE A 51 24.40 8.97 18.99
C ILE A 51 25.31 9.82 19.89
N GLU A 52 26.04 9.18 20.79
CA GLU A 52 26.89 9.83 21.80
C GLU A 52 28.27 10.25 21.25
N ASN A 53 28.82 9.50 20.29
CA ASN A 53 30.17 9.72 19.76
C ASN A 53 30.16 10.02 18.25
N ILE A 54 30.47 11.28 17.90
CA ILE A 54 30.55 11.72 16.49
C ILE A 54 31.59 10.92 15.70
N MET A 55 32.70 10.51 16.32
CA MET A 55 33.73 9.72 15.62
C MET A 55 33.23 8.34 15.22
N PHE A 56 32.25 7.77 15.92
CA PHE A 56 31.57 6.53 15.54
C PHE A 56 30.66 6.71 14.33
N ARG A 57 30.17 7.92 14.04
CA ARG A 57 29.42 8.19 12.81
C ARG A 57 30.33 8.22 11.59
N ILE A 58 31.54 8.75 11.76
CA ILE A 58 32.54 8.86 10.69
C ILE A 58 33.23 7.51 10.46
N ASN A 59 33.58 6.80 11.55
CA ASN A 59 34.25 5.51 11.53
C ASN A 59 33.34 4.43 12.13
N ARG A 60 32.17 4.21 11.52
CA ARG A 60 31.21 3.23 12.01
C ARG A 60 31.84 1.83 11.93
N PRO A 61 31.97 1.10 13.06
CA PRO A 61 32.48 -0.25 13.03
C PRO A 61 31.53 -1.14 12.23
N GLU A 62 32.09 -2.14 11.55
CA GLU A 62 31.28 -3.14 10.84
C GLU A 62 30.61 -4.08 11.84
N ASN A 63 29.37 -4.44 11.56
CA ASN A 63 28.66 -5.44 12.33
C ASN A 63 29.28 -6.83 12.07
N LYS A 64 29.74 -7.50 13.11
CA LYS A 64 30.41 -8.81 12.98
C LYS A 64 29.52 -9.92 12.39
N PHE A 65 28.19 -9.73 12.36
CA PHE A 65 27.22 -10.65 11.77
C PHE A 65 26.76 -10.21 10.37
N GLN A 66 27.39 -9.19 9.77
CA GLN A 66 26.98 -8.61 8.49
C GLN A 66 27.01 -9.63 7.36
N GLN A 67 28.03 -10.49 7.33
CA GLN A 67 28.20 -11.50 6.27
C GLN A 67 27.06 -12.52 6.28
N GLU A 68 26.71 -13.04 7.45
CA GLU A 68 25.62 -14.00 7.62
C GLU A 68 24.25 -13.36 7.38
N TRP A 69 24.08 -12.11 7.80
CA TRP A 69 22.89 -11.32 7.48
C TRP A 69 22.69 -11.20 5.95
N ASP A 70 23.72 -10.77 5.22
CA ASP A 70 23.64 -10.60 3.77
C ASP A 70 23.46 -11.94 3.04
N SER A 71 24.11 -13.01 3.51
CA SER A 71 23.90 -14.37 3.00
C SER A 71 22.44 -14.84 3.18
N THR A 72 21.83 -14.51 4.32
CA THR A 72 20.43 -14.82 4.60
C THR A 72 19.51 -14.01 3.69
N VAL A 73 19.76 -12.70 3.53
CA VAL A 73 19.02 -11.82 2.61
C VAL A 73 19.06 -12.38 1.18
N VAL A 74 20.22 -12.79 0.68
CA VAL A 74 20.37 -13.40 -0.65
C VAL A 74 19.57 -14.70 -0.77
N SER A 75 19.57 -15.52 0.28
CA SER A 75 18.84 -16.80 0.30
C SER A 75 17.33 -16.57 0.27
N ILE A 76 16.84 -15.61 1.04
CA ILE A 76 15.43 -15.18 1.03
C ILE A 76 15.05 -14.67 -0.36
N GLY A 77 15.84 -13.77 -0.96
CA GLY A 77 15.60 -13.23 -2.30
C GLY A 77 15.43 -14.32 -3.35
N LYS A 78 16.29 -15.36 -3.33
CA LYS A 78 16.16 -16.52 -4.24
C LYS A 78 14.84 -17.26 -4.09
N ILE A 79 14.34 -17.41 -2.85
CA ILE A 79 13.07 -18.10 -2.58
C ILE A 79 11.89 -17.25 -3.07
N ILE A 80 11.83 -15.99 -2.65
CA ILE A 80 10.67 -15.12 -2.90
C ILE A 80 10.63 -14.56 -4.32
N SER A 81 11.74 -14.61 -5.08
CA SER A 81 11.78 -14.20 -6.50
C SER A 81 10.81 -14.96 -7.40
N LYS A 82 10.37 -16.15 -6.98
CA LYS A 82 9.41 -16.99 -7.72
C LYS A 82 7.95 -16.70 -7.35
N SER A 83 7.74 -15.87 -6.34
CA SER A 83 6.42 -15.58 -5.80
C SER A 83 5.83 -14.30 -6.38
N LYS A 84 4.51 -14.17 -6.25
CA LYS A 84 3.82 -12.90 -6.45
C LYS A 84 3.55 -12.24 -5.11
N PHE A 85 3.54 -10.91 -5.10
CA PHE A 85 3.27 -10.12 -3.91
C PHE A 85 1.91 -9.45 -4.04
N MET A 86 1.18 -9.40 -2.94
CA MET A 86 -0.02 -8.61 -2.85
C MET A 86 0.37 -7.16 -2.60
N GLY A 87 -0.26 -6.25 -3.33
CA GLY A 87 -0.26 -4.83 -3.04
C GLY A 87 -1.68 -4.34 -2.82
N PHE A 88 -1.83 -3.28 -2.05
CA PHE A 88 -3.10 -2.67 -1.71
C PHE A 88 -3.15 -1.26 -2.31
N HIS A 89 -4.28 -0.93 -2.95
CA HIS A 89 -4.58 0.42 -3.38
C HIS A 89 -5.90 0.86 -2.77
N ALA A 90 -5.86 1.89 -1.93
CA ALA A 90 -7.02 2.45 -1.28
C ALA A 90 -7.61 3.60 -2.11
N THR A 91 -8.92 3.57 -2.33
CA THR A 91 -9.63 4.60 -3.11
C THR A 91 -11.14 4.55 -2.83
N ARG A 92 -11.92 5.39 -3.50
CA ARG A 92 -13.39 5.36 -3.49
C ARG A 92 -13.91 5.23 -4.92
N LEU A 93 -14.70 4.20 -5.17
CA LEU A 93 -15.12 3.78 -6.52
C LEU A 93 -16.63 3.50 -6.60
N LEU A 94 -17.21 3.79 -7.75
CA LEU A 94 -18.51 3.28 -8.16
C LEU A 94 -18.40 1.82 -8.58
N LYS A 95 -19.54 1.10 -8.56
CA LYS A 95 -19.57 -0.30 -8.96
C LYS A 95 -19.08 -0.53 -10.39
N VAL A 96 -19.46 0.34 -11.32
CA VAL A 96 -18.99 0.28 -12.72
C VAL A 96 -17.46 0.46 -12.85
N GLU A 97 -16.85 1.26 -11.97
CA GLU A 97 -15.39 1.43 -11.95
C GLU A 97 -14.70 0.19 -11.36
N GLN A 98 -15.27 -0.41 -10.32
CA GLN A 98 -14.78 -1.68 -9.78
C GLN A 98 -14.80 -2.79 -10.85
N ASP A 99 -15.88 -2.88 -11.62
CA ASP A 99 -16.05 -3.88 -12.68
C ASP A 99 -15.04 -3.68 -13.83
N GLU A 100 -14.81 -2.44 -14.26
CA GLU A 100 -13.80 -2.12 -15.28
C GLU A 100 -12.37 -2.42 -14.80
N ILE A 101 -12.05 -2.05 -13.56
CA ILE A 101 -10.73 -2.30 -12.97
C ILE A 101 -10.46 -3.79 -12.81
N LEU A 102 -11.48 -4.61 -12.51
CA LEU A 102 -11.33 -6.06 -12.45
C LEU A 102 -11.06 -6.69 -13.83
N ASP A 103 -11.69 -6.15 -14.87
CA ASP A 103 -11.53 -6.66 -16.24
C ASP A 103 -10.22 -6.21 -16.90
N SER A 104 -9.90 -4.92 -16.78
CA SER A 104 -8.82 -4.26 -17.53
C SER A 104 -7.60 -3.90 -16.68
N GLY A 105 -7.68 -4.09 -15.36
CA GLY A 105 -6.64 -3.71 -14.41
C GLY A 105 -6.72 -2.24 -13.96
N LEU A 106 -5.94 -1.91 -12.93
CA LEU A 106 -5.83 -0.55 -12.43
C LEU A 106 -4.89 0.25 -13.34
N ARG A 107 -5.38 1.35 -13.91
CA ARG A 107 -4.64 2.19 -14.87
C ARG A 107 -3.92 3.35 -14.17
N PRO A 108 -2.74 3.78 -14.66
CA PRO A 108 -2.08 4.99 -14.17
C PRO A 108 -2.95 6.24 -14.36
N LEU A 109 -2.82 7.19 -13.44
CA LEU A 109 -3.59 8.43 -13.49
C LEU A 109 -3.18 9.28 -14.70
N ASN A 110 -4.11 9.48 -15.63
CA ASN A 110 -3.92 10.36 -16.78
C ASN A 110 -5.24 11.03 -17.19
N SER A 111 -5.18 11.98 -18.13
CA SER A 111 -6.34 12.77 -18.53
C SER A 111 -7.46 11.92 -19.14
N GLU A 112 -7.11 10.84 -19.85
CA GLU A 112 -8.09 9.91 -20.43
C GLU A 112 -8.86 9.14 -19.35
N LEU A 113 -8.16 8.65 -18.33
CA LEU A 113 -8.79 7.98 -17.19
C LEU A 113 -9.69 8.96 -16.43
N LEU A 114 -9.24 10.20 -16.22
CA LEU A 114 -10.06 11.23 -15.61
C LEU A 114 -11.35 11.49 -16.40
N GLU A 115 -11.22 11.69 -17.70
CA GLU A 115 -12.35 11.97 -18.58
C GLU A 115 -13.36 10.82 -18.53
N PHE A 116 -12.87 9.58 -18.62
CA PHE A 116 -13.69 8.38 -18.48
C PHE A 116 -14.45 8.36 -17.14
N LYS A 117 -13.76 8.61 -16.03
CA LYS A 117 -14.36 8.62 -14.69
C LYS A 117 -15.40 9.71 -14.54
N LEU A 118 -15.12 10.92 -15.01
CA LEU A 118 -16.06 12.05 -14.97
C LEU A 118 -17.27 11.82 -15.87
N LYS A 119 -17.06 11.19 -17.03
CA LYS A 119 -18.15 10.84 -17.94
C LYS A 119 -19.11 9.84 -17.32
N ILE A 120 -18.60 8.85 -16.58
CA ILE A 120 -19.44 7.94 -15.79
C ILE A 120 -20.34 8.71 -14.82
N LEU A 121 -19.79 9.69 -14.09
CA LEU A 121 -20.59 10.49 -13.16
C LEU A 121 -21.67 11.31 -13.87
N LEU A 122 -21.32 11.91 -15.00
CA LEU A 122 -22.24 12.70 -15.80
C LEU A 122 -23.38 11.83 -16.36
N ASP A 123 -23.03 10.68 -16.95
CA ASP A 123 -23.99 9.75 -17.56
C ASP A 123 -24.94 9.13 -16.51
N GLN A 124 -24.50 9.00 -15.24
CA GLN A 124 -25.34 8.59 -14.11
C GLN A 124 -26.11 9.75 -13.45
N GLY A 125 -25.96 10.98 -13.92
CA GLY A 125 -26.61 12.16 -13.34
C GLY A 125 -26.10 12.55 -11.95
N LEU A 126 -24.91 12.07 -11.56
CA LEU A 126 -24.29 12.38 -10.27
C LEU A 126 -23.62 13.77 -10.28
N ILE A 127 -23.29 14.28 -11.46
CA ILE A 127 -22.79 15.64 -11.69
C ILE A 127 -23.49 16.27 -12.90
N SER A 128 -23.52 17.60 -12.94
CA SER A 128 -23.99 18.38 -14.09
C SER A 128 -22.92 18.51 -15.17
N LEU A 129 -23.31 18.96 -16.36
CA LEU A 129 -22.37 19.26 -17.44
C LEU A 129 -21.39 20.39 -17.08
N ASP A 130 -21.85 21.38 -16.31
CA ASP A 130 -21.02 22.48 -15.83
C ASP A 130 -19.94 21.96 -14.86
N GLU A 131 -20.33 21.07 -13.95
CA GLU A 131 -19.41 20.43 -13.01
C GLU A 131 -18.42 19.51 -13.71
N TYR A 132 -18.86 18.74 -14.71
CA TYR A 132 -17.96 17.95 -15.57
C TYR A 132 -16.89 18.86 -16.19
N SER A 133 -17.32 19.96 -16.81
CA SER A 133 -16.44 20.90 -17.51
C SER A 133 -15.51 21.65 -16.54
N GLU A 134 -15.99 22.02 -15.36
CA GLU A 134 -15.17 22.62 -14.32
C GLU A 134 -14.13 21.64 -13.77
N ASN A 135 -14.51 20.39 -13.52
CA ASN A 135 -13.60 19.38 -12.99
C ASN A 135 -12.54 18.97 -14.00
N MET A 136 -12.87 18.87 -15.29
CA MET A 136 -11.87 18.66 -16.35
C MET A 136 -10.84 19.79 -16.39
N ARG A 137 -11.31 21.05 -16.36
CA ARG A 137 -10.43 22.24 -16.44
C ARG A 137 -9.53 22.42 -15.21
N ASN A 138 -10.04 22.10 -14.02
CA ASN A 138 -9.35 22.33 -12.75
C ASN A 138 -8.70 21.06 -12.17
N SER A 139 -8.51 20.03 -13.00
CA SER A 139 -7.89 18.78 -12.54
C SER A 139 -6.39 18.94 -12.31
N GLN A 140 -5.85 18.22 -11.33
CA GLN A 140 -4.40 18.14 -11.06
C GLN A 140 -3.78 16.86 -11.63
N VAL A 141 -4.41 16.26 -12.63
CA VAL A 141 -3.97 14.99 -13.22
C VAL A 141 -2.57 15.09 -13.83
N GLY A 142 -2.17 16.27 -14.31
CA GLY A 142 -0.81 16.58 -14.77
C GLY A 142 0.14 17.12 -13.71
N SER A 143 -0.18 16.99 -12.42
CA SER A 143 0.72 17.46 -11.35
C SER A 143 1.96 16.56 -11.25
N LEU A 144 3.13 17.20 -11.12
CA LEU A 144 4.42 16.52 -10.99
C LEU A 144 4.40 15.56 -9.79
N GLY A 145 4.73 14.29 -10.04
CA GLY A 145 4.84 13.24 -9.02
C GLY A 145 3.62 12.33 -8.87
N ARG A 146 2.49 12.62 -9.54
CA ARG A 146 1.30 11.75 -9.55
C ARG A 146 0.83 11.37 -10.95
N GLU A 147 1.04 12.26 -11.93
CA GLU A 147 0.73 11.98 -13.33
C GLU A 147 1.42 10.70 -13.79
N ASN A 148 0.67 9.83 -14.48
CA ASN A 148 1.10 8.56 -15.04
C ASN A 148 1.63 7.56 -14.00
N HIS A 149 1.17 7.66 -12.75
CA HIS A 149 1.55 6.72 -11.69
C HIS A 149 0.35 6.08 -11.00
N ILE A 150 0.57 4.88 -10.48
CA ILE A 150 -0.28 4.15 -9.54
C ILE A 150 0.55 3.94 -8.27
N PHE A 151 -0.06 4.16 -7.11
CA PHE A 151 0.57 3.94 -5.82
C PHE A 151 -0.06 2.74 -5.13
N THR A 152 0.78 1.80 -4.68
CA THR A 152 0.36 0.66 -3.85
C THR A 152 1.27 0.55 -2.65
N PHE A 153 0.74 0.04 -1.56
CA PHE A 153 1.50 -0.33 -0.36
C PHE A 153 1.35 -1.85 -0.13
N HIS A 154 2.19 -2.45 0.71
CA HIS A 154 2.36 -3.92 0.70
C HIS A 154 2.25 -4.59 2.07
N GLU A 155 2.07 -3.82 3.13
CA GLU A 155 1.83 -4.33 4.48
C GLU A 155 0.35 -4.20 4.84
N LEU A 156 -0.25 -5.29 5.32
CA LEU A 156 -1.66 -5.35 5.68
C LEU A 156 -1.97 -4.38 6.84
N ARG A 157 -1.02 -4.21 7.78
CA ARG A 157 -1.19 -3.29 8.92
C ARG A 157 -1.35 -1.83 8.50
N THR A 158 -0.83 -1.44 7.33
CA THR A 158 -0.97 -0.08 6.79
C THR A 158 -2.44 0.28 6.61
N LEU A 159 -3.30 -0.70 6.33
CA LEU A 159 -4.75 -0.50 6.22
C LEU A 159 -5.37 0.07 7.48
N GLY A 160 -4.78 -0.17 8.65
CA GLY A 160 -5.24 0.35 9.94
C GLY A 160 -4.76 1.76 10.29
N ASP A 161 -3.97 2.42 9.42
CA ASP A 161 -3.48 3.78 9.67
C ASP A 161 -4.41 4.85 9.06
N GLU A 162 -5.03 5.65 9.94
CA GLU A 162 -5.91 6.75 9.54
C GLU A 162 -5.17 7.82 8.72
N SER A 163 -3.91 8.09 9.06
CA SER A 163 -3.22 9.36 8.79
C SER A 163 -3.04 9.73 7.31
N GLY A 164 -3.26 8.78 6.40
CA GLY A 164 -3.40 9.02 4.96
C GLY A 164 -4.61 8.34 4.31
N LEU A 165 -4.96 7.13 4.75
CA LEU A 165 -5.98 6.31 4.11
C LEU A 165 -7.38 6.90 4.21
N VAL A 166 -7.67 7.63 5.29
CA VAL A 166 -8.99 8.21 5.48
C VAL A 166 -9.36 9.19 4.36
N ARG A 167 -8.37 9.92 3.82
CA ARG A 167 -8.57 10.85 2.70
C ARG A 167 -8.88 10.10 1.40
N LEU A 168 -8.17 8.99 1.17
CA LEU A 168 -8.37 8.12 0.00
C LEU A 168 -9.76 7.47 -0.01
N PHE A 169 -10.27 7.11 1.17
CA PHE A 169 -11.60 6.51 1.32
C PHE A 169 -12.74 7.53 1.32
N ARG A 170 -12.48 8.79 1.66
CA ARG A 170 -13.52 9.84 1.69
C ARG A 170 -13.88 10.36 0.31
N CYS A 171 -12.91 10.64 -0.54
CA CYS A 171 -13.17 11.36 -1.78
C CYS A 171 -13.26 10.41 -2.96
N TRP A 172 -14.36 10.47 -3.73
CA TRP A 172 -14.39 9.81 -5.02
C TRP A 172 -13.21 10.28 -5.88
N GLY A 173 -12.49 9.31 -6.45
CA GLY A 173 -11.28 9.57 -7.20
C GLY A 173 -9.98 9.65 -6.39
N GLY A 174 -10.03 9.71 -5.06
CA GLY A 174 -8.81 9.79 -4.24
C GLY A 174 -8.03 11.10 -4.47
N GLU A 175 -6.70 11.01 -4.51
CA GLU A 175 -5.80 12.17 -4.40
C GLU A 175 -5.91 13.19 -5.53
N PHE A 176 -6.39 12.82 -6.71
CA PHE A 176 -6.46 13.75 -7.84
C PHE A 176 -7.54 14.81 -7.69
N PHE A 177 -8.53 14.59 -6.79
CA PHE A 177 -9.68 15.47 -6.62
C PHE A 177 -9.64 16.31 -5.34
N TYR A 178 -9.12 15.77 -4.23
CA TYR A 178 -9.23 16.47 -2.96
C TYR A 178 -8.17 17.56 -2.76
N TYR A 179 -6.94 17.39 -3.30
CA TYR A 179 -5.80 18.24 -2.92
C TYR A 179 -6.00 19.75 -3.16
N SER A 180 -6.86 20.14 -4.12
CA SER A 180 -7.18 21.55 -4.42
C SER A 180 -8.57 22.01 -4.00
N LYS A 181 -9.42 21.10 -3.52
CA LYS A 181 -10.87 21.34 -3.32
C LYS A 181 -11.42 20.81 -1.99
N GLU A 182 -10.64 20.12 -1.16
CA GLU A 182 -11.09 19.52 0.10
C GLU A 182 -11.72 20.54 1.06
N ASP A 183 -11.26 21.80 1.05
CA ASP A 183 -11.80 22.86 1.90
C ASP A 183 -13.13 23.44 1.39
N ARG A 184 -13.54 23.14 0.16
CA ARG A 184 -14.79 23.66 -0.43
C ARG A 184 -15.97 22.80 0.02
N LYS A 185 -16.85 23.36 0.85
CA LYS A 185 -18.03 22.66 1.40
C LYS A 185 -18.88 21.99 0.31
N GLU A 186 -19.21 22.72 -0.75
CA GLU A 186 -20.04 22.21 -1.86
C GLU A 186 -19.41 20.99 -2.54
N PHE A 187 -18.08 20.96 -2.63
CA PHE A 187 -17.35 19.82 -3.18
C PHE A 187 -17.44 18.61 -2.24
N ARG A 188 -17.26 18.82 -0.93
CA ARG A 188 -17.36 17.76 0.08
C ARG A 188 -18.75 17.13 0.10
N ASP A 189 -19.79 17.94 0.18
CA ASP A 189 -21.18 17.48 0.29
C ASP A 189 -21.55 16.55 -0.88
N LYS A 190 -20.97 16.81 -2.06
CA LYS A 190 -21.26 16.07 -3.28
C LYS A 190 -20.34 14.88 -3.54
N PHE A 191 -19.02 15.08 -3.54
CA PHE A 191 -18.07 14.06 -3.98
C PHE A 191 -17.68 13.05 -2.89
N PHE A 192 -17.91 13.36 -1.61
CA PHE A 192 -17.55 12.44 -0.53
C PHE A 192 -18.48 11.22 -0.45
N ASN A 193 -19.69 11.37 -0.99
CA ASN A 193 -20.72 10.33 -0.93
C ASN A 193 -20.81 9.51 -2.23
N ILE A 194 -20.04 9.85 -3.25
CA ILE A 194 -20.03 9.12 -4.53
C ILE A 194 -19.20 7.85 -4.39
N GLY A 195 -19.79 6.70 -4.72
CA GLY A 195 -19.12 5.40 -4.65
C GLY A 195 -18.93 4.87 -3.23
N LYS A 196 -18.07 3.85 -3.10
CA LYS A 196 -17.74 3.16 -1.85
C LYS A 196 -16.24 3.13 -1.63
N ALA A 197 -15.81 3.32 -0.39
CA ALA A 197 -14.42 3.10 -0.02
C ALA A 197 -14.06 1.65 -0.36
N THR A 198 -12.95 1.49 -1.07
CA THR A 198 -12.54 0.23 -1.69
C THR A 198 -11.04 0.07 -1.54
N ILE A 199 -10.62 -1.13 -1.14
CA ILE A 199 -9.24 -1.61 -1.18
C ILE A 199 -9.15 -2.53 -2.40
N LEU A 200 -8.40 -2.12 -3.41
CA LEU A 200 -8.06 -2.98 -4.54
C LEU A 200 -6.88 -3.88 -4.15
N LEU A 201 -6.99 -5.17 -4.48
CA LEU A 201 -5.94 -6.16 -4.30
C LEU A 201 -5.19 -6.29 -5.62
N THR A 202 -3.92 -5.92 -5.63
CA THR A 202 -3.05 -5.89 -6.83
C THR A 202 -2.02 -7.01 -6.77
N SER A 203 -1.68 -7.57 -7.93
CA SER A 203 -0.69 -8.64 -8.08
C SER A 203 0.63 -8.08 -8.62
N HIS A 204 1.70 -8.18 -7.84
CA HIS A 204 3.03 -7.69 -8.19
C HIS A 204 4.01 -8.84 -8.37
N LYS A 205 4.98 -8.66 -9.27
CA LYS A 205 6.13 -9.57 -9.33
C LYS A 205 7.20 -9.12 -8.34
N TYR A 206 8.11 -10.02 -8.03
CA TYR A 206 9.24 -9.70 -7.16
C TYR A 206 10.05 -8.51 -7.69
N GLU A 207 10.23 -8.40 -9.01
CA GLU A 207 11.02 -7.31 -9.59
C GLU A 207 10.41 -5.92 -9.38
N ASP A 208 9.09 -5.87 -9.18
CA ASP A 208 8.34 -4.65 -8.93
C ASP A 208 8.55 -4.16 -7.48
N VAL A 209 8.79 -5.07 -6.53
CA VAL A 209 8.89 -4.75 -5.09
C VAL A 209 10.31 -4.80 -4.53
N GLN A 210 11.24 -5.52 -5.18
CA GLN A 210 12.60 -5.76 -4.66
C GLN A 210 13.39 -4.47 -4.37
N ARG A 211 13.09 -3.36 -5.07
CA ARG A 211 13.76 -2.06 -4.88
C ARG A 211 13.58 -1.50 -3.47
N HIS A 212 12.65 -2.05 -2.70
CA HIS A 212 12.32 -1.61 -1.35
C HIS A 212 12.90 -2.53 -0.25
N ASN A 213 13.89 -3.36 -0.57
CA ASN A 213 14.55 -4.30 0.35
C ASN A 213 13.54 -5.23 1.05
N VAL A 214 12.65 -5.84 0.27
CA VAL A 214 11.55 -6.67 0.78
C VAL A 214 12.04 -7.82 1.66
N GLU A 215 13.20 -8.40 1.37
CA GLU A 215 13.82 -9.46 2.17
C GLU A 215 14.11 -8.97 3.60
N ARG A 216 14.71 -7.78 3.71
CA ARG A 216 15.05 -7.18 5.01
C ARG A 216 13.78 -6.85 5.79
N ARG A 217 12.71 -6.41 5.12
CA ARG A 217 11.40 -6.17 5.75
C ARG A 217 10.78 -7.46 6.25
N MET A 218 10.78 -8.52 5.44
CA MET A 218 10.27 -9.84 5.86
C MET A 218 11.06 -10.39 7.06
N ILE A 219 12.40 -10.24 7.10
CA ILE A 219 13.20 -10.59 8.29
C ILE A 219 12.72 -9.82 9.52
N LYS A 220 12.52 -8.51 9.42
CA LYS A 220 12.04 -7.69 10.55
C LYS A 220 10.66 -8.13 11.04
N ASN A 221 9.75 -8.42 10.11
CA ASN A 221 8.40 -8.90 10.41
C ASN A 221 8.41 -10.30 11.03
N PHE A 222 9.37 -11.15 10.62
CA PHE A 222 9.57 -12.46 11.21
C PHE A 222 10.02 -12.37 12.66
N LEU A 223 11.05 -11.56 12.93
CA LEU A 223 11.66 -11.45 14.25
C LEU A 223 10.80 -10.67 15.24
N ASN A 224 9.95 -9.77 14.75
CA ASN A 224 9.13 -8.94 15.61
C ASN A 224 7.75 -8.64 15.00
N PRO A 225 6.85 -9.65 14.96
CA PRO A 225 5.53 -9.49 14.36
C PRO A 225 4.66 -8.46 15.10
N SER A 226 4.98 -8.18 16.38
CA SER A 226 4.21 -7.28 17.25
C SER A 226 4.75 -5.86 17.40
N ARG A 227 6.01 -5.57 17.00
CA ARG A 227 6.51 -4.19 17.11
C ARG A 227 5.89 -3.34 16.02
N ASP A 228 5.34 -2.21 16.46
CA ASP A 228 5.08 -1.01 15.65
C ASP A 228 6.45 -0.42 15.23
N GLN A 229 7.20 -1.16 14.41
CA GLN A 229 8.59 -0.90 14.04
C GLN A 229 8.66 0.22 12.99
N GLY A 230 8.08 1.38 13.32
CA GLY A 230 7.85 2.48 12.40
C GLY A 230 6.78 2.12 11.38
N ARG A 231 5.73 2.92 11.29
CA ARG A 231 4.61 2.80 10.32
C ARG A 231 5.02 2.98 8.86
N ASN A 232 6.31 2.87 8.56
CA ASN A 232 6.87 3.16 7.25
C ASN A 232 6.83 1.87 6.43
N ASP A 233 5.62 1.49 5.99
CA ASP A 233 5.44 0.77 4.74
C ASP A 233 6.13 1.56 3.60
N PHE A 234 6.13 1.01 2.40
CA PHE A 234 6.67 1.69 1.23
C PHE A 234 5.59 1.85 0.19
N ASP A 235 5.53 3.07 -0.35
CA ASP A 235 4.76 3.33 -1.55
C ASP A 235 5.56 2.80 -2.75
N ASN A 236 4.98 1.80 -3.41
CA ASN A 236 5.44 1.34 -4.71
C ASN A 236 4.71 2.10 -5.80
N CYS A 237 5.47 2.57 -6.79
CA CYS A 237 5.03 3.51 -7.79
C CYS A 237 5.14 2.89 -9.18
N HIS A 238 4.01 2.76 -9.88
CA HIS A 238 3.92 2.05 -11.16
C HIS A 238 3.45 2.97 -12.28
N SER A 239 4.19 3.01 -13.38
CA SER A 239 3.82 3.73 -14.60
C SER A 239 3.07 2.91 -15.63
N LYS A 240 2.75 1.65 -15.30
CA LYS A 240 2.04 0.71 -16.16
C LYS A 240 0.80 0.19 -15.44
N PRO A 241 -0.25 -0.25 -16.18
CA PRO A 241 -1.40 -0.87 -15.57
C PRO A 241 -1.03 -2.05 -14.67
N LEU A 242 -1.72 -2.18 -13.54
CA LEU A 242 -1.56 -3.27 -12.59
C LEU A 242 -2.72 -4.25 -12.70
N THR A 243 -2.41 -5.54 -12.59
CA THR A 243 -3.44 -6.58 -12.47
C THR A 243 -4.12 -6.46 -11.11
N VAL A 244 -5.44 -6.30 -11.12
CA VAL A 244 -6.28 -6.37 -9.93
C VAL A 244 -6.88 -7.76 -9.84
N ILE A 245 -6.67 -8.42 -8.71
CA ILE A 245 -7.11 -9.80 -8.47
C ILE A 245 -8.37 -9.88 -7.61
N GLY A 246 -8.82 -8.74 -7.07
CA GLY A 246 -10.00 -8.63 -6.25
C GLY A 246 -10.11 -7.25 -5.60
N TYR A 247 -11.17 -7.05 -4.85
CA TYR A 247 -11.35 -5.85 -4.04
C TYR A 247 -12.12 -6.16 -2.76
N ILE A 248 -11.99 -5.28 -1.77
CA ILE A 248 -12.72 -5.31 -0.50
C ILE A 248 -13.32 -3.91 -0.32
N ASP A 249 -14.64 -3.78 -0.21
CA ASP A 249 -15.33 -2.49 -0.07
C ASP A 249 -16.18 -2.42 1.21
N GLU A 250 -16.82 -1.26 1.44
CA GLU A 250 -17.66 -0.99 2.62
C GLU A 250 -18.82 -1.99 2.84
N ASP A 251 -19.21 -2.80 1.85
CA ASP A 251 -20.23 -3.83 2.08
C ASP A 251 -19.64 -5.10 2.73
N CYS A 252 -18.31 -5.23 2.74
CA CYS A 252 -17.61 -6.38 3.26
C CYS A 252 -17.17 -6.14 4.71
N LYS A 253 -17.55 -7.02 5.64
CA LYS A 253 -17.11 -6.95 7.06
C LYS A 253 -15.60 -6.85 7.22
N LEU A 254 -14.85 -7.55 6.35
CA LEU A 254 -13.38 -7.53 6.35
C LEU A 254 -12.81 -6.11 6.14
N PHE A 255 -13.51 -5.24 5.39
CA PHE A 255 -13.07 -3.86 5.19
C PHE A 255 -12.88 -3.13 6.52
N TYR A 256 -13.86 -3.25 7.41
CA TYR A 256 -13.82 -2.60 8.73
C TYR A 256 -12.84 -3.27 9.68
N GLU A 257 -12.67 -4.59 9.59
CA GLU A 257 -11.65 -5.32 10.36
C GLU A 257 -10.23 -4.87 9.99
N LEU A 258 -9.98 -4.57 8.71
CA LEU A 258 -8.68 -4.11 8.24
C LEU A 258 -8.44 -2.62 8.47
N THR A 259 -9.48 -1.78 8.43
CA THR A 259 -9.31 -0.31 8.38
C THR A 259 -9.77 0.44 9.61
N SER A 260 -10.65 -0.09 10.47
CA SER A 260 -11.33 0.73 11.49
C SER A 260 -12.02 2.00 10.93
N TYR A 261 -12.43 1.98 9.65
CA TYR A 261 -13.00 3.14 8.94
C TYR A 261 -14.26 3.70 9.60
N ASP A 262 -15.00 2.86 10.32
CA ASP A 262 -16.16 3.25 11.13
C ASP A 262 -15.79 4.30 12.20
N LYS A 263 -14.61 4.16 12.82
CA LYS A 263 -14.10 5.12 13.82
C LYS A 263 -13.65 6.43 13.18
N TRP A 264 -13.05 6.36 11.99
CA TRP A 264 -12.52 7.53 11.29
C TRP A 264 -13.61 8.44 10.73
N ARG A 265 -14.76 7.87 10.31
CA ARG A 265 -15.90 8.63 9.79
C ARG A 265 -16.54 9.52 10.85
N ILE A 266 -16.62 9.05 12.11
CA ILE A 266 -17.30 9.77 13.19
C ILE A 266 -16.52 11.03 13.62
N LEU A 267 -15.19 11.00 13.54
CA LEU A 267 -14.34 12.09 14.04
C LEU A 267 -14.23 13.29 13.09
N ASN A 268 -14.80 13.20 11.88
CA ASN A 268 -14.60 14.18 10.82
C ASN A 268 -15.87 14.50 10.02
N GLY A 269 -17.04 14.08 10.52
CA GLY A 269 -18.36 14.45 10.01
C GLY A 269 -18.86 15.76 10.62
#